data_AF-A0A925XM72-F1
#
_entry.id   AF-A0A925XM72-F1
#
_cell.length_a   1.000
_cell.length_b   1.000
_cell.length_c   1.000
_cell.angle_alpha   90.00
_cell.angle_beta   90.00
_cell.angle_gamma   90.00
#
_symmetry.space_group_name_H-M   'P 1'
#
loop_
_entity.id
_entity.type
_entity.pdbx_description
1 polymer ?
#
loop_
_entity_poly.entity_id
_entity_poly.type
_entity_poly.pdbx_seq_one_letter_code
_entity_poly.pdbx_strand_id
1 'polypeptide(L)'
;MVLQFDRVEGGLVARGDGPLMGFAIAGEDKRWHWANAAIAGETVVVSHPSIAKPSAVRYAWGDNPACNLFNAAGLPAAPFRTDDW
;
A
#
# COMPACT_ATOMS: atom_id res chain seq x y z
N MET A 1 4.41 8.74 -1.15
CA MET A 1 3.50 8.83 0.02
C MET A 1 3.97 7.83 1.05
N VAL A 2 3.97 8.19 2.33
CA VAL A 2 4.36 7.28 3.43
C VAL A 2 3.11 6.96 4.23
N LEU A 3 2.86 5.67 4.45
CA LEU A 3 1.76 5.16 5.25
C LEU A 3 2.33 4.56 6.53
N GLN A 4 1.86 5.01 7.69
CA GLN A 4 2.19 4.44 9.00
C GLN A 4 1.16 3.37 9.37
N PHE A 5 1.63 2.27 9.96
CA PHE A 5 0.77 1.21 10.48
C PHE A 5 0.98 1.06 11.99
N ASP A 6 -0.12 0.92 12.74
CA ASP A 6 -0.06 0.88 14.22
C ASP A 6 0.04 -0.54 14.77
N ARG A 7 -0.47 -1.54 14.04
CA ARG A 7 -0.60 -2.94 14.50
C ARG A 7 0.40 -3.86 13.80
N VAL A 8 1.67 -3.51 13.89
CA VAL A 8 2.73 -4.16 13.12
C VAL A 8 3.39 -5.34 13.84
N GLU A 9 3.14 -5.59 15.13
CA GLU A 9 3.57 -6.78 15.91
C GLU A 9 4.86 -7.45 15.39
N GLY A 10 6.01 -6.78 15.52
CA GLY A 10 7.31 -7.28 15.05
C GLY A 10 7.73 -6.82 13.65
N GLY A 11 6.88 -6.06 12.95
CA GLY A 11 7.18 -5.39 11.68
C GLY A 11 6.19 -5.75 10.57
N LEU A 12 6.32 -5.04 9.45
CA LEU A 12 5.56 -5.35 8.24
C LEU A 12 6.35 -6.33 7.36
N VAL A 13 5.63 -7.22 6.69
CA VAL A 13 6.22 -8.19 5.75
C VAL A 13 5.37 -8.28 4.48
N ALA A 14 6.05 -8.50 3.35
CA ALA A 14 5.41 -8.92 2.11
C ALA A 14 5.39 -10.45 2.07
N ARG A 15 4.22 -11.05 1.84
CA ARG A 15 4.08 -12.52 1.80
C ARG A 15 4.15 -13.05 0.37
N GLY A 16 4.82 -14.20 0.21
CA GLY A 16 5.05 -14.85 -1.08
C GLY A 16 6.33 -14.39 -1.75
N ASP A 17 6.67 -15.03 -2.87
CA ASP A 17 7.88 -14.72 -3.63
C ASP A 17 7.60 -13.52 -4.55
N GLY A 18 7.99 -12.32 -4.13
CA GLY A 18 7.84 -11.13 -4.96
C GLY A 18 7.84 -9.80 -4.19
N PRO A 19 7.70 -8.68 -4.91
CA PRO A 19 7.59 -7.36 -4.32
C PRO A 19 6.28 -7.21 -3.54
N LEU A 20 6.22 -6.19 -2.70
CA LEU A 20 4.98 -5.75 -2.06
C LEU A 20 4.01 -5.25 -3.14
N MET A 21 2.78 -5.75 -3.12
CA MET A 21 1.76 -5.48 -4.13
C MET A 21 0.40 -5.11 -3.51
N GLY A 22 -0.55 -4.73 -4.36
CA GLY A 22 -1.92 -4.40 -3.96
C GLY A 22 -2.16 -2.92 -3.69
N PHE A 23 -1.23 -2.04 -4.05
CA PHE A 23 -1.34 -0.60 -3.85
C PHE A 23 -1.68 0.13 -5.15
N ALA A 24 -2.66 1.02 -5.08
CA ALA A 24 -2.93 2.03 -6.10
C ALA A 24 -2.69 3.43 -5.52
N ILE A 25 -2.18 4.34 -6.32
CA ILE A 25 -1.86 5.72 -5.94
C ILE A 25 -2.45 6.69 -6.95
N ALA A 26 -2.95 7.81 -6.46
CA ALA A 26 -3.47 8.90 -7.28
C ALA A 26 -2.74 10.21 -6.98
N GLY A 27 -2.62 11.06 -8.00
CA GLY A 27 -2.18 12.45 -7.86
C GLY A 27 -3.35 13.40 -7.65
N GLU A 28 -3.09 14.71 -7.74
CA GLU A 28 -4.11 15.76 -7.66
C GLU A 28 -5.19 15.63 -8.76
N ASP A 29 -4.87 14.98 -9.88
CA ASP A 29 -5.77 14.71 -10.99
C ASP A 29 -6.81 13.59 -10.72
N LYS A 30 -6.73 12.94 -9.54
CA LYS A 30 -7.60 11.85 -9.09
C LYS A 30 -7.59 10.63 -10.01
N ARG A 31 -6.55 10.48 -10.84
CA ARG A 31 -6.36 9.30 -11.70
C ARG A 31 -5.58 8.25 -10.93
N TRP A 32 -6.12 7.03 -10.92
CA TRP A 32 -5.53 5.92 -10.20
C TRP A 32 -4.53 5.16 -11.08
N HIS A 33 -3.35 4.90 -10.50
CA HIS A 33 -2.30 4.09 -11.10
C HIS A 33 -1.87 3.00 -10.12
N TRP A 34 -1.54 1.81 -10.62
CA TRP A 34 -0.86 0.80 -9.80
C TRP A 34 0.48 1.34 -9.34
N ALA A 35 0.79 1.15 -8.06
CA ALA A 35 1.93 1.79 -7.41
C ALA A 35 3.05 0.80 -7.11
N ASN A 36 4.27 1.33 -7.09
CA ASN A 36 5.39 0.68 -6.44
C ASN A 36 5.26 0.89 -4.93
N ALA A 37 5.41 -0.18 -4.15
CA ALA A 37 5.36 -0.14 -2.70
C ALA A 37 6.57 -0.82 -2.08
N ALA A 38 7.11 -0.24 -1.00
CA ALA A 38 8.23 -0.80 -0.25
C ALA A 38 7.99 -0.65 1.25
N ILE A 39 8.36 -1.68 2.00
CA ILE A 39 8.31 -1.66 3.47
C ILE A 39 9.57 -0.96 3.99
N ALA A 40 9.39 0.01 4.89
CA ALA A 40 10.45 0.70 5.58
C ALA A 40 10.11 0.74 7.08
N GLY A 41 10.55 -0.30 7.81
CA GLY A 41 10.20 -0.50 9.21
C GLY A 41 8.70 -0.73 9.41
N GLU A 42 8.04 0.19 10.11
CA GLU A 42 6.59 0.17 10.39
C GLU A 42 5.79 0.95 9.34
N THR A 43 6.44 1.41 8.28
CA THR A 43 5.83 2.19 7.22
C THR A 43 5.84 1.48 5.88
N VAL A 44 4.92 1.88 5.00
CA VAL A 44 4.97 1.56 3.58
C VAL A 44 5.15 2.85 2.79
N VAL A 45 6.20 2.88 1.98
CA VAL A 45 6.45 3.95 1.00
C VAL A 45 5.80 3.56 -0.32
N VAL A 46 4.80 4.32 -0.74
CA VAL A 46 4.04 4.11 -1.97
C VAL A 46 4.37 5.22 -2.97
N SER A 47 4.71 4.85 -4.20
CA SER A 47 5.18 5.78 -5.24
C SER A 47 4.81 5.33 -6.65
N HIS A 48 4.82 6.27 -7.60
CA HIS A 48 4.68 6.00 -9.02
C HIS A 48 5.51 7.03 -9.80
N PRO A 49 6.27 6.63 -10.86
CA PRO A 49 7.20 7.52 -11.55
C PRO A 49 6.54 8.76 -12.16
N SER A 50 5.27 8.65 -12.56
CA SER A 50 4.52 9.77 -13.14
C SER A 50 3.77 10.63 -12.12
N ILE A 51 3.83 10.31 -10.82
CA ILE A 51 3.10 11.03 -9.77
C ILE A 51 4.10 11.67 -8.81
N ALA A 52 4.44 12.93 -9.07
CA ALA A 52 5.36 13.70 -8.22
C ALA A 52 4.73 14.10 -6.88
N LYS A 53 3.41 14.34 -6.86
CA LYS A 53 2.64 14.72 -5.67
C LYS A 53 1.47 13.76 -5.47
N PRO A 54 1.67 12.68 -4.70
CA PRO A 54 0.58 11.79 -4.33
C PRO A 54 -0.47 12.50 -3.48
N SER A 55 -1.75 12.28 -3.78
CA SER A 55 -2.89 12.78 -3.01
C SER A 55 -3.57 11.67 -2.22
N ALA A 56 -3.63 10.44 -2.74
CA ALA A 56 -4.23 9.31 -2.05
C ALA A 56 -3.65 7.96 -2.46
N VAL A 57 -3.87 6.98 -1.59
CA VAL A 57 -3.54 5.57 -1.78
C VAL A 57 -4.75 4.70 -1.45
N ARG A 58 -4.89 3.59 -2.19
CA ARG A 58 -5.78 2.48 -1.88
C ARG A 58 -4.98 1.19 -1.77
N TYR A 59 -5.38 0.31 -0.88
CA TYR A 59 -4.80 -1.02 -0.71
C TYR A 59 -5.87 -2.10 -0.86
N ALA A 60 -5.50 -3.21 -1.52
CA ALA A 60 -6.38 -4.35 -1.80
C ALA A 60 -7.70 -3.91 -2.49
N TRP A 61 -7.59 -3.09 -3.52
CA TRP A 61 -8.75 -2.56 -4.26
C TRP A 61 -9.02 -3.39 -5.53
N GLY A 62 -10.20 -4.00 -5.62
CA GLY A 62 -10.65 -4.83 -6.75
C GLY A 62 -11.53 -5.99 -6.27
N ASP A 63 -12.13 -6.75 -7.20
CA ASP A 63 -13.01 -7.89 -6.86
C ASP A 63 -12.23 -9.08 -6.28
N ASN A 64 -11.00 -9.29 -6.73
CA ASN A 64 -10.06 -10.27 -6.21
C ASN A 64 -8.63 -9.70 -6.31
N PRO A 65 -8.27 -8.75 -5.44
CA PRO A 65 -7.05 -7.99 -5.56
C PRO A 65 -5.83 -8.85 -5.23
N ALA A 66 -4.81 -8.82 -6.08
CA ALA A 66 -3.50 -9.35 -5.73
C ALA A 66 -2.85 -8.43 -4.68
N CYS A 67 -2.80 -8.87 -3.43
CA CYS A 67 -2.26 -8.10 -2.31
C CYS A 67 -1.54 -9.02 -1.32
N ASN A 68 -0.45 -8.54 -0.72
CA ASN A 68 0.40 -9.37 0.12
C ASN A 68 1.04 -8.65 1.32
N LEU A 69 0.45 -7.56 1.82
CA LEU A 69 0.91 -6.92 3.05
C LEU A 69 0.39 -7.68 4.28
N PHE A 70 1.31 -8.08 5.16
CA PHE A 70 1.03 -8.72 6.43
C PHE A 70 1.86 -8.06 7.54
N ASN A 71 1.46 -8.27 8.79
CA ASN A 71 2.36 -8.05 9.93
C ASN A 71 3.20 -9.32 10.23
N ALA A 72 4.22 -9.20 11.08
CA ALA A 72 5.10 -10.32 11.40
C ALA A 72 4.41 -11.43 12.24
N ALA A 73 3.25 -11.15 12.84
CA ALA A 73 2.37 -12.15 13.43
C ALA A 73 1.58 -12.98 12.40
N GLY A 74 1.71 -12.68 11.10
CA GLY A 74 1.07 -13.43 10.01
C GLY A 74 -0.37 -13.01 9.70
N LEU A 75 -0.82 -11.86 10.23
CA LEU A 75 -2.14 -11.30 9.94
C LEU A 75 -2.09 -10.39 8.70
N PRO A 76 -3.05 -10.52 7.77
CA PRO A 76 -3.11 -9.66 6.59
C PRO A 76 -3.56 -8.25 6.96
N ALA A 77 -3.05 -7.25 6.24
CA ALA A 77 -3.62 -5.91 6.29
C ALA A 77 -5.04 -5.92 5.68
N ALA A 78 -5.99 -5.26 6.32
CA ALA A 78 -7.33 -5.06 5.77
C ALA A 78 -7.28 -4.07 4.58
N PRO A 79 -8.21 -4.18 3.61
CA PRO A 79 -8.38 -3.17 2.56
C PRO A 79 -8.63 -1.78 3.16
N PHE A 80 -8.04 -0.75 2.57
CA PHE A 80 -8.24 0.64 3.01
C PHE A 80 -8.11 1.62 1.84
N ARG A 81 -8.61 2.84 2.09
CA ARG A 81 -8.47 4.01 1.21
C ARG A 81 -8.12 5.24 2.03
N THR A 82 -7.36 6.17 1.46
CA THR A 82 -7.03 7.46 2.10
C THR A 82 -7.73 8.64 1.42
N ASP A 83 -8.47 8.42 0.34
CA ASP A 83 -9.29 9.42 -0.33
C ASP A 83 -10.69 9.53 0.29
N ASP A 84 -11.30 10.71 0.22
CA ASP A 84 -12.65 11.04 0.70
C ASP A 84 -13.59 11.53 -0.42
N TRP A 85 -13.15 11.45 -1.67
CA TRP A 85 -13.92 11.81 -2.86
C TRP A 85 -14.46 10.60 -3.64
#